data_AF-A0A9E3K999-F1
#
_entry.id   AF-A0A9E3K999-F1
#
_cell.length_a   1.000
_cell.length_b   1.000
_cell.length_c   1.000
_cell.angle_alpha   90.00
_cell.angle_beta   90.00
_cell.angle_gamma   90.00
#
_symmetry.space_group_name_H-M   'P 1'
#
loop_
_entity.id
_entity.type
_entity.pdbx_description
1 polymer ?
#
loop_
_entity_poly.entity_id
_entity_poly.type
_entity_poly.pdbx_seq_one_letter_code
_entity_poly.pdbx_strand_id
1 'polypeptide(L)'
;MRDGDEFEERMMAWIERRWRTVFWILFAGTCGYFLFYKWGQIRWLGLADTDDNMRLAEVKAWLDGQAWFDLRQHKLAPPEGLNIHWSR
;
A
#
# COMPACT_ATOMS: atom_id res chain seq x y z
N MET A 1 1.92 -21.71 -37.19
CA MET A 1 1.22 -20.41 -37.02
C MET A 1 -0.20 -20.65 -36.52
N ARG A 2 -1.08 -21.33 -37.29
CA ARG A 2 -2.49 -21.60 -36.91
C ARG A 2 -2.75 -22.19 -35.51
N ASP A 3 -1.93 -23.11 -35.04
CA ASP A 3 -2.17 -23.78 -33.74
C ASP A 3 -1.90 -22.88 -32.52
N GLY A 4 -1.04 -21.86 -32.68
CA GLY A 4 -0.80 -20.85 -31.64
C GLY A 4 -1.98 -19.90 -31.52
N ASP A 5 -2.52 -19.49 -32.67
CA ASP A 5 -3.66 -18.56 -32.75
C ASP A 5 -4.92 -19.18 -32.11
N GLU A 6 -5.21 -20.46 -32.36
CA GLU A 6 -6.36 -21.16 -31.77
C GLU A 6 -6.23 -21.32 -30.24
N PHE A 7 -5.01 -21.56 -29.74
CA PHE A 7 -4.75 -21.62 -28.31
C PHE A 7 -4.96 -20.26 -27.64
N GLU A 8 -4.43 -19.19 -28.24
CA GLU A 8 -4.58 -17.82 -27.74
C GLU A 8 -6.06 -17.40 -27.68
N GLU A 9 -6.83 -17.65 -28.73
CA GLU A 9 -8.27 -17.35 -28.76
C GLU A 9 -9.02 -18.08 -27.64
N ARG A 10 -8.75 -19.38 -27.45
CA ARG A 10 -9.37 -20.17 -26.38
C ARG A 10 -8.99 -19.66 -24.98
N MET A 11 -7.74 -19.26 -24.79
CA MET A 11 -7.25 -18.68 -23.55
C MET A 11 -7.94 -17.34 -23.26
N MET A 12 -7.99 -16.45 -24.25
CA MET A 12 -8.57 -15.12 -24.09
C MET A 12 -10.07 -15.20 -23.81
N ALA A 13 -10.82 -16.06 -24.52
CA ALA A 13 -12.24 -16.29 -24.24
C ALA A 13 -12.48 -16.87 -22.84
N TRP A 14 -11.56 -17.70 -22.33
CA TRP A 14 -11.62 -18.21 -20.96
C TRP A 14 -11.37 -17.10 -19.92
N ILE A 15 -10.35 -16.26 -20.14
CA ILE A 15 -10.00 -15.13 -19.28
C ILE A 15 -11.16 -14.15 -19.24
N GLU A 16 -11.71 -13.78 -20.40
CA GLU A 16 -12.85 -12.86 -20.48
C GLU A 16 -14.05 -13.39 -19.69
N ARG A 17 -14.35 -14.68 -19.79
CA ARG A 17 -15.44 -15.30 -19.00
C ARG A 17 -15.18 -15.31 -17.50
N ARG A 18 -13.91 -15.31 -17.07
CA ARG A 18 -13.48 -15.46 -15.67
C ARG A 18 -12.66 -14.27 -15.16
N TRP A 19 -12.80 -13.10 -15.78
CA TRP A 19 -11.89 -11.97 -15.57
C TRP A 19 -11.80 -11.54 -14.11
N ARG A 20 -12.91 -11.61 -13.35
CA ARG A 20 -12.95 -11.31 -11.91
C ARG A 20 -12.07 -12.24 -11.10
N THR A 21 -12.12 -13.54 -11.38
CA THR A 21 -11.30 -14.54 -10.68
C THR A 21 -9.83 -14.35 -11.02
N VAL A 22 -9.51 -14.14 -12.30
CA VAL A 22 -8.14 -13.86 -12.76
C VAL A 22 -7.61 -12.60 -12.08
N PHE A 23 -8.39 -11.52 -12.04
CA PHE A 23 -8.05 -10.29 -11.34
C PHE A 23 -7.75 -10.54 -9.86
N TRP A 24 -8.63 -11.23 -9.14
CA TRP A 24 -8.41 -11.49 -7.70
C TRP A 24 -7.22 -12.41 -7.43
N ILE A 25 -6.94 -13.38 -8.30
CA ILE A 25 -5.74 -14.23 -8.20
C ILE A 25 -4.48 -13.38 -8.39
N LEU A 26 -4.44 -12.55 -9.43
CA LEU A 26 -3.29 -11.68 -9.70
C LEU A 26 -3.10 -10.64 -8.59
N PHE A 27 -4.19 -10.06 -8.09
CA PHE A 27 -4.18 -9.13 -6.96
C PHE A 27 -3.64 -9.80 -5.70
N ALA A 28 -4.19 -10.96 -5.31
CA ALA A 28 -3.74 -11.71 -4.13
C ALA A 28 -2.27 -12.15 -4.28
N GLY A 29 -1.87 -12.59 -5.48
CA GLY A 29 -0.48 -12.92 -5.79
C GLY A 29 0.45 -11.71 -5.64
N THR A 30 0.01 -10.53 -6.08
CA THR A 30 0.76 -9.27 -5.95
C THR A 30 0.89 -8.85 -4.48
N CYS A 31 -0.20 -8.93 -3.69
CA CYS A 31 -0.16 -8.68 -2.26
C CYS A 31 0.79 -9.66 -1.54
N GLY A 32 0.71 -10.95 -1.85
CA GLY A 32 1.60 -11.97 -1.29
C GLY A 32 3.07 -11.72 -1.64
N TYR A 33 3.35 -11.35 -2.90
CA TYR A 33 4.68 -10.97 -3.34
C TYR A 33 5.23 -9.76 -2.56
N PHE A 34 4.46 -8.68 -2.41
CA PHE A 34 4.89 -7.52 -1.65
C PHE A 34 5.11 -7.82 -0.17
N LEU A 35 4.25 -8.62 0.45
CA LEU A 35 4.41 -9.05 1.84
C LEU A 35 5.71 -9.85 2.03
N PHE A 36 6.01 -10.76 1.12
CA PHE A 36 7.26 -11.53 1.14
C PHE A 36 8.48 -10.63 0.91
N TYR A 37 8.45 -9.79 -0.14
CA TYR A 37 9.52 -8.86 -0.48
C TYR A 37 9.83 -7.87 0.65
N LYS A 38 8.80 -7.38 1.34
CA LYS A 38 8.92 -6.43 2.45
C LYS A 38 8.95 -7.09 3.83
N TRP A 39 9.01 -8.42 3.91
CA TRP A 39 8.88 -9.16 5.18
C TRP A 39 9.88 -8.71 6.25
N GLY A 40 11.14 -8.50 5.87
CA GLY A 40 12.18 -8.02 6.79
C GLY A 40 11.85 -6.63 7.36
N GLN A 41 11.43 -5.69 6.51
CA GLN A 41 11.03 -4.35 6.94
C GLN A 41 9.80 -4.40 7.85
N ILE A 42 8.80 -5.21 7.53
CA ILE A 42 7.59 -5.36 8.35
C ILE A 42 7.95 -5.94 9.72
N ARG A 43 8.73 -7.03 9.74
CA ARG A 43 9.09 -7.75 10.97
C ARG A 43 9.90 -6.90 11.94
N TRP A 44 10.75 -6.02 11.43
CA TRP A 44 11.62 -5.17 12.24
C TRP A 44 11.15 -3.72 12.37
N LEU A 45 9.95 -3.39 11.87
CA LEU A 45 9.45 -2.02 11.76
C LEU A 45 10.49 -1.08 11.11
N GLY A 46 11.10 -1.54 10.01
CA GLY A 46 12.10 -0.81 9.24
C GLY A 46 11.46 0.26 8.37
N LEU A 47 11.33 1.47 8.91
CA LEU A 47 10.84 2.68 8.24
C LEU A 47 11.99 3.33 7.47
N ALA A 48 11.96 3.21 6.15
CA ALA A 48 13.14 3.43 5.31
C ALA A 48 13.44 4.91 5.06
N ASP A 49 12.42 5.77 5.15
CA ASP A 49 12.57 7.21 4.99
C ASP A 49 11.97 8.00 6.17
N THR A 50 12.22 9.30 6.17
CA THR A 50 11.70 10.22 7.19
C THR A 50 10.18 10.34 7.14
N ASP A 51 9.59 10.10 5.98
CA ASP A 51 8.16 10.25 5.70
C ASP A 51 7.34 9.11 6.37
N ASP A 52 7.84 7.88 6.29
CA ASP A 52 7.33 6.69 6.98
C ASP A 52 7.35 6.87 8.50
N ASN A 53 8.43 7.45 9.03
CA ASN A 53 8.55 7.78 10.45
C ASN A 53 7.52 8.84 10.86
N MET A 54 7.32 9.85 10.01
CA MET A 54 6.32 10.89 10.22
C MET A 54 4.90 10.34 10.23
N ARG A 55 4.54 9.44 9.31
CA ARG A 55 3.25 8.74 9.32
C ARG A 55 3.04 7.93 10.59
N LEU A 56 4.05 7.19 11.06
CA LEU A 56 3.93 6.47 12.32
C LEU A 56 3.75 7.42 13.52
N ALA A 57 4.41 8.58 13.51
CA ALA A 57 4.25 9.58 14.56
C ALA A 57 2.82 10.15 14.58
N GLU A 58 2.19 10.39 13.42
CA GLU A 58 0.79 10.80 13.32
C GLU A 58 -0.17 9.74 13.85
N VAL A 59 0.02 8.48 13.47
CA VAL A 59 -0.78 7.36 14.00
C VAL A 59 -0.68 7.28 15.53
N LYS A 60 0.53 7.43 16.06
CA LYS A 60 0.76 7.45 17.52
C LYS A 60 0.06 8.65 18.18
N ALA A 61 0.11 9.83 17.57
CA ALA A 61 -0.57 11.01 18.11
C ALA A 61 -2.09 10.85 18.11
N TRP A 62 -2.66 10.26 17.05
CA TRP A 62 -4.08 9.92 16.99
C TRP A 62 -4.48 8.94 18.10
N LEU A 63 -3.67 7.89 18.33
CA LEU A 63 -3.89 6.95 19.43
C LEU A 63 -3.73 7.60 20.83
N ASP A 64 -2.91 8.65 20.95
CA ASP A 64 -2.77 9.50 22.15
C ASP A 64 -3.88 10.56 22.28
N GLY A 65 -4.85 10.61 21.36
CA GLY A 65 -6.03 11.47 21.45
C GLY A 65 -6.03 12.72 20.55
N GLN A 66 -5.04 12.89 19.67
CA GLN A 66 -5.09 13.93 18.63
C GLN A 66 -6.28 13.69 17.69
N ALA A 67 -6.96 14.76 17.25
CA ALA A 67 -8.14 14.64 16.39
C ALA A 67 -7.79 14.11 14.99
N TRP A 68 -8.70 13.36 14.38
CA TRP A 68 -8.50 12.76 13.05
C TRP A 68 -8.16 13.76 11.93
N PHE A 69 -8.69 14.98 12.01
CA PHE A 69 -8.45 16.04 11.03
C PHE A 69 -7.33 17.02 11.43
N ASP A 70 -6.70 16.79 12.58
CA ASP A 70 -5.56 17.59 13.01
C ASP A 70 -4.27 17.04 12.39
N LEU A 71 -3.79 17.75 11.36
CA LEU A 71 -2.55 17.44 10.64
C LEU A 71 -1.31 18.07 11.26
N ARG A 72 -1.43 18.67 12.45
CA ARG A 72 -0.30 19.33 13.09
C ARG A 72 0.57 18.31 13.82
N GLN A 73 1.87 18.32 13.54
CA GLN A 73 2.85 17.59 14.33
C GLN A 73 3.38 18.50 15.44
N HIS A 74 2.82 18.35 16.65
CA HIS A 74 3.21 19.14 17.83
C HIS A 74 4.62 18.82 18.36
N LYS A 75 5.21 17.67 17.98
CA LYS A 75 6.58 17.31 18.37
C LYS A 75 7.65 17.98 17.50
N LEU A 76 7.25 18.64 16.40
CA LEU A 76 8.14 19.41 15.53
C LEU A 76 7.91 20.91 15.74
N ALA A 77 8.98 21.70 15.82
CA ALA A 77 8.90 23.15 16.07
C ALA A 77 7.96 23.51 17.25
N PRO A 78 8.23 23.04 18.48
CA PRO A 78 7.44 23.43 19.64
C PRO A 78 7.64 24.92 19.99
N PRO A 79 6.62 25.61 20.53
CA PRO A 79 5.32 25.07 20.92
C PRO A 79 4.28 24.98 19.80
N GLU A 80 4.50 25.68 18.67
CA GLU A 80 3.47 25.86 17.65
C GLU A 80 3.11 24.58 16.88
N GLY A 81 4.07 23.69 16.62
CA GLY A 81 3.84 22.53 15.77
C GLY A 81 3.87 22.87 14.27
N LEU A 82 4.30 21.91 13.44
CA LEU A 82 4.26 22.03 11.98
C LEU A 82 3.02 21.38 11.38
N ASN A 83 2.38 22.03 10.40
CA ASN A 83 1.32 21.41 9.63
C ASN A 83 1.92 20.46 8.59
N ILE A 84 1.52 19.20 8.62
CA ILE A 84 1.98 18.21 7.65
C ILE A 84 1.08 18.25 6.42
N HIS A 85 1.61 18.86 5.35
CA HIS A 85 0.92 18.97 4.07
C HIS A 85 1.07 17.68 3.26
N TRP A 86 0.25 16.68 3.57
CA TRP A 86 0.08 15.54 2.67
C TRP A 86 -0.72 15.98 1.44
N SER A 87 -0.35 15.49 0.25
CA SER A 87 -1.23 15.60 -0.92
C SER A 87 -2.50 14.83 -0.60
N ARG A 88 -3.59 15.55 -0.34
CA ARG A 88 -4.94 15.02 -0.21
C ARG A 88 -5.68 15.21 -1.52
#